data_AF-A0A9E5AF85-F1
#
_entry.id   AF-A0A9E5AF85-F1
#
_cell.length_a   1.000
_cell.length_b   1.000
_cell.length_c   1.000
_cell.angle_alpha   90.00
_cell.angle_beta   90.00
_cell.angle_gamma   90.00
#
_symmetry.space_group_name_H-M   'P 1'
#
loop_
_entity.id
_entity.type
_entity.pdbx_description
1 polymer ?
#
loop_
_entity_poly.entity_id
_entity_poly.type
_entity_poly.pdbx_seq_one_letter_code
_entity_poly.pdbx_strand_id
1 'polypeptide(L)'
;MDEYVPVKDAHISILDMGFSRSDCTYDVVAVWDGGFFRLDDHLARFARSCECLQLRTPHTLGDIATILTECVRRSGLRAAYVEMILTRGVPQAGERDPRRVTNRFHAYAIPYVWIANEDQRARGLHLVVARSVERISARALDPTVKNFHWGDLVRGLFEAYERAADTAVLVDANGYLTEGPGFNVFACYRGQLITPADGALHGITRQTVLELAAQIGVAARVGRVEPEMLTQASEIFLTSTAGGVMPVTLLDGQPVGDGSPGSLTLRLRELYWQAHRDGQWVTPVDYRTPRRVAP
;
A
#
# COMPACT_ATOMS: atom_id res chain seq x y z
N MET A 1 -5.59 -3.67 -28.54
CA MET A 1 -5.49 -5.13 -28.37
C MET A 1 -4.62 -5.29 -27.14
N ASP A 2 -5.18 -5.85 -26.08
CA ASP A 2 -4.50 -5.92 -24.78
C ASP A 2 -3.52 -7.10 -24.85
N GLU A 3 -2.23 -6.81 -24.64
CA GLU A 3 -1.16 -7.79 -24.77
C GLU A 3 -0.65 -8.20 -23.38
N TYR A 4 -0.67 -9.51 -23.11
CA TYR A 4 -0.06 -10.09 -21.91
C TYR A 4 1.33 -10.60 -22.27
N VAL A 5 2.35 -10.05 -21.61
CA VAL A 5 3.77 -10.42 -21.79
C VAL A 5 4.39 -10.83 -20.45
N PRO A 6 5.49 -11.60 -20.44
CA PRO A 6 6.29 -11.75 -19.24
C PRO A 6 6.75 -10.38 -18.72
N VAL A 7 6.71 -10.15 -17.40
CA VAL A 7 7.00 -8.84 -16.79
C VAL A 7 8.36 -8.27 -17.21
N LYS A 8 9.38 -9.12 -17.38
CA LYS A 8 10.73 -8.72 -17.83
C LYS A 8 10.77 -8.17 -19.27
N ASP A 9 9.77 -8.49 -20.09
CA ASP A 9 9.67 -8.10 -21.49
C ASP A 9 8.71 -6.89 -21.65
N ALA A 10 8.06 -6.47 -20.56
CA ALA A 10 7.18 -5.31 -20.54
C ALA A 10 8.00 -4.03 -20.72
N HIS A 11 7.52 -3.16 -21.60
CA HIS A 11 8.13 -1.87 -21.89
C HIS A 11 7.06 -0.78 -21.98
N ILE A 12 7.44 0.42 -21.61
CA ILE A 12 6.63 1.64 -21.76
C ILE A 12 7.43 2.68 -22.54
N SER A 13 6.75 3.65 -23.14
CA SER A 13 7.45 4.76 -23.78
C SER A 13 8.14 5.63 -22.72
N ILE A 14 9.40 6.02 -22.96
CA ILE A 14 10.07 7.05 -22.15
C ILE A 14 9.37 8.42 -22.24
N LEU A 15 8.51 8.61 -23.24
CA LEU A 15 7.70 9.82 -23.42
C LEU A 15 6.35 9.74 -22.69
N ASP A 16 6.05 8.62 -22.03
CA ASP A 16 4.87 8.54 -21.18
C ASP A 16 5.03 9.50 -19.99
N MET A 17 3.99 10.29 -19.72
CA MET A 17 4.02 11.26 -18.61
C MET A 17 3.98 10.60 -17.23
N GLY A 18 3.55 9.34 -17.14
CA GLY A 18 3.74 8.54 -15.92
C GLY A 18 5.22 8.34 -15.61
N PHE A 19 6.08 8.13 -16.62
CA PHE A 19 7.53 8.03 -16.42
C PHE A 19 8.18 9.40 -16.26
N SER A 20 7.95 10.31 -17.22
CA SER A 20 8.69 11.57 -17.29
C SER A 20 8.28 12.61 -16.23
N ARG A 21 7.08 12.47 -15.64
CA ARG A 21 6.50 13.45 -14.69
C ARG A 21 5.78 12.83 -13.50
N SER A 22 5.70 11.50 -13.40
CA SER A 22 4.86 10.81 -12.41
C SER A 22 3.37 11.21 -12.47
N ASP A 23 2.87 11.67 -13.62
CA ASP A 23 1.43 11.98 -13.81
C ASP A 23 0.64 10.68 -13.99
N CYS A 24 0.41 10.00 -12.87
CA CYS A 24 -0.22 8.70 -12.78
C CYS A 24 -0.72 8.41 -11.36
N THR A 25 -1.60 7.43 -11.25
CA THR A 25 -1.93 6.77 -9.98
C THR A 25 -1.78 5.26 -10.14
N TYR A 26 -1.67 4.56 -9.02
CA TYR A 26 -1.63 3.10 -8.99
C TYR A 26 -2.36 2.56 -7.77
N ASP A 27 -2.72 1.28 -7.80
CA ASP A 27 -3.12 0.53 -6.62
C ASP A 27 -2.52 -0.87 -6.64
N VAL A 28 -2.41 -1.48 -5.46
CA VAL A 28 -1.74 -2.75 -5.24
C VAL A 28 -2.65 -3.64 -4.41
N VAL A 29 -3.02 -4.77 -4.97
CA VAL A 29 -3.81 -5.81 -4.31
C VAL A 29 -2.96 -7.07 -4.14
N ALA A 30 -3.14 -7.77 -3.01
CA ALA A 30 -2.47 -9.03 -2.76
C ALA A 30 -3.32 -10.21 -3.24
N VAL A 31 -2.65 -11.23 -3.77
CA VAL A 31 -3.18 -12.59 -3.84
C VAL A 31 -2.48 -13.43 -2.79
N TRP A 32 -3.25 -14.21 -2.05
CA TRP A 32 -2.75 -15.19 -1.07
C TRP A 32 -3.55 -16.48 -1.20
N ASP A 33 -2.88 -17.63 -1.15
CA ASP A 33 -3.46 -18.95 -1.41
C ASP A 33 -4.38 -19.01 -2.64
N GLY A 34 -4.08 -18.20 -3.67
CA GLY A 34 -4.83 -18.15 -4.92
C GLY A 34 -6.12 -17.33 -4.89
N GLY A 35 -6.34 -16.48 -3.88
CA GLY A 35 -7.44 -15.52 -3.84
C GLY A 35 -6.96 -14.09 -3.65
N PHE A 36 -7.58 -13.14 -4.36
CA PHE A 36 -7.37 -11.72 -4.10
C PHE A 36 -7.98 -11.34 -2.75
N PHE A 37 -7.24 -10.55 -1.96
CA PHE A 37 -7.75 -10.00 -0.72
C PHE A 37 -8.30 -8.59 -0.94
N ARG A 38 -9.60 -8.39 -0.65
CA ARG A 38 -10.30 -7.11 -0.73
C ARG A 38 -10.19 -6.41 -2.09
N LEU A 39 -10.30 -7.19 -3.17
CA LEU A 39 -10.16 -6.68 -4.55
C LEU A 39 -11.06 -5.47 -4.83
N ASP A 40 -12.33 -5.55 -4.45
CA ASP A 40 -13.30 -4.48 -4.68
C ASP A 40 -12.94 -3.17 -3.95
N ASP A 41 -12.38 -3.26 -2.73
CA ASP A 41 -11.94 -2.07 -1.99
C ASP A 41 -10.75 -1.38 -2.67
N HIS A 42 -9.81 -2.17 -3.20
CA HIS A 42 -8.68 -1.68 -3.99
C HIS A 42 -9.13 -1.04 -5.30
N LEU A 43 -10.04 -1.68 -6.04
CA LEU A 43 -10.62 -1.15 -7.27
C LEU A 43 -11.38 0.15 -7.02
N ALA A 44 -12.16 0.22 -5.94
CA ALA A 44 -12.88 1.43 -5.55
C ALA A 44 -11.92 2.57 -5.19
N ARG A 45 -10.82 2.28 -4.48
CA ARG A 45 -9.79 3.29 -4.18
C ARG A 45 -9.06 3.76 -5.44
N PHE A 46 -8.69 2.83 -6.33
CA PHE A 46 -8.09 3.16 -7.61
C PHE A 46 -8.99 4.07 -8.45
N ALA A 47 -10.31 3.78 -8.50
CA ALA A 47 -11.29 4.61 -9.21
C ALA A 47 -11.33 6.05 -8.66
N ARG A 48 -11.39 6.21 -7.33
CA ARG A 48 -11.37 7.54 -6.69
C ARG A 48 -10.07 8.29 -6.97
N SER A 49 -8.93 7.59 -6.94
CA SER A 49 -7.63 8.17 -7.29
C SER A 49 -7.59 8.66 -8.75
N CYS A 50 -8.14 7.86 -9.68
CA CYS A 50 -8.25 8.25 -11.09
C CYS A 50 -9.14 9.50 -11.25
N GLU A 51 -10.29 9.54 -10.59
CA GLU A 51 -11.21 10.68 -10.62
C GLU A 51 -10.54 11.96 -10.09
N CYS A 52 -9.86 11.87 -8.93
CA CYS A 52 -9.14 13.00 -8.33
C CYS A 52 -8.09 13.58 -9.28
N LEU A 53 -7.34 12.72 -9.99
CA LEU A 53 -6.33 13.13 -10.96
C LEU A 53 -6.89 13.42 -12.36
N GLN A 54 -8.21 13.37 -12.57
CA GLN A 54 -8.85 13.53 -13.87
C GLN A 54 -8.28 12.57 -14.93
N LEU A 55 -7.96 11.34 -14.52
CA LEU A 55 -7.56 10.24 -15.39
C LEU A 55 -8.79 9.42 -15.77
N ARG A 56 -8.86 9.04 -17.04
CA ARG A 56 -9.98 8.31 -17.65
C ARG A 56 -9.46 7.02 -18.28
N THR A 57 -9.80 5.90 -17.66
CA THR A 57 -9.54 4.57 -18.22
C THR A 57 -10.64 4.19 -19.21
N PRO A 58 -10.34 3.48 -20.31
CA PRO A 58 -11.36 2.88 -21.17
C PRO A 58 -11.98 1.62 -20.56
N HIS A 59 -11.43 1.10 -19.47
CA HIS A 59 -11.86 -0.15 -18.83
C HIS A 59 -12.83 0.13 -17.68
N THR A 60 -13.89 -0.68 -17.57
CA THR A 60 -14.73 -0.71 -16.37
C THR A 60 -13.97 -1.37 -15.20
N LEU A 61 -14.48 -1.24 -13.97
CA LEU A 61 -13.87 -1.94 -12.83
C LEU A 61 -13.90 -3.46 -12.99
N GLY A 62 -14.94 -4.01 -13.63
CA GLY A 62 -15.01 -5.44 -13.96
C GLY A 62 -13.98 -5.87 -15.00
N ASP A 63 -13.70 -5.02 -15.99
CA ASP A 63 -12.63 -5.27 -16.97
C ASP A 63 -11.26 -5.26 -16.27
N ILE A 64 -11.01 -4.30 -15.39
CA ILE A 64 -9.77 -4.22 -14.62
C ILE A 64 -9.61 -5.47 -13.74
N ALA A 65 -10.66 -5.86 -13.01
CA ALA A 65 -10.66 -7.08 -12.19
C ALA A 65 -10.32 -8.33 -13.04
N THR A 66 -10.88 -8.41 -14.25
CA THR A 66 -10.61 -9.49 -15.20
C THR A 66 -9.16 -9.49 -15.66
N ILE A 67 -8.60 -8.31 -15.99
CA ILE A 67 -7.20 -8.17 -16.42
C ILE A 67 -6.25 -8.59 -15.29
N LEU A 68 -6.48 -8.13 -14.06
CA LEU A 68 -5.65 -8.50 -12.90
C LEU A 68 -5.72 -10.01 -12.63
N THR A 69 -6.93 -10.58 -12.69
CA THR A 69 -7.14 -12.02 -12.54
C THR A 69 -6.37 -12.81 -13.60
N GLU A 70 -6.37 -12.32 -14.84
CA GLU A 70 -5.64 -12.96 -15.94
C GLU A 70 -4.12 -12.86 -15.78
N CYS A 71 -3.58 -11.74 -15.27
CA CYS A 71 -2.16 -11.63 -14.91
C CYS A 71 -1.76 -12.70 -13.87
N VAL A 72 -2.57 -12.89 -12.83
CA VAL A 72 -2.32 -13.88 -11.78
C VAL A 72 -2.48 -15.31 -12.32
N ARG A 73 -3.55 -15.56 -13.07
CA ARG A 73 -3.83 -16.88 -13.65
C ARG A 73 -2.71 -17.34 -14.59
N ARG A 74 -2.24 -16.46 -15.49
CA ARG A 74 -1.16 -16.76 -16.44
C ARG A 74 0.19 -16.97 -15.78
N SER A 75 0.48 -16.22 -14.71
CA SER A 75 1.73 -16.38 -13.95
C SER A 75 1.75 -17.65 -13.09
N GLY A 76 0.58 -18.20 -12.75
CA GLY A 76 0.45 -19.36 -11.86
C GLY A 76 0.75 -19.05 -10.39
N LEU A 77 1.05 -17.80 -10.04
CA LEU A 77 1.38 -17.38 -8.69
C LEU A 77 0.19 -17.57 -7.76
N ARG A 78 0.42 -18.20 -6.61
CA ARG A 78 -0.57 -18.36 -5.52
C ARG A 78 -0.43 -17.30 -4.42
N ALA A 79 0.76 -16.74 -4.27
CA ALA A 79 1.03 -15.56 -3.48
C ALA A 79 1.62 -14.49 -4.42
N ALA A 80 0.90 -13.39 -4.64
CA ALA A 80 1.29 -12.38 -5.63
C ALA A 80 1.09 -10.96 -5.11
N TYR A 81 2.01 -10.09 -5.53
CA TYR A 81 1.84 -8.64 -5.53
C TYR A 81 1.30 -8.26 -6.90
N VAL A 82 0.10 -7.67 -6.94
CA VAL A 82 -0.61 -7.35 -8.18
C VAL A 82 -0.87 -5.86 -8.23
N GLU A 83 -0.29 -5.20 -9.21
CA GLU A 83 -0.34 -3.75 -9.33
C GLU A 83 -1.10 -3.34 -10.59
N MET A 84 -1.89 -2.29 -10.46
CA MET A 84 -2.62 -1.63 -11.53
C MET A 84 -2.21 -0.15 -11.56
N ILE A 85 -1.92 0.37 -12.75
CA ILE A 85 -1.41 1.73 -12.96
C ILE A 85 -2.23 2.38 -14.06
N LEU A 86 -2.58 3.65 -13.88
CA LEU A 86 -3.12 4.49 -14.94
C LEU A 86 -2.25 5.73 -15.08
N THR A 87 -1.63 5.91 -16.24
CA THR A 87 -0.82 7.09 -16.55
C THR A 87 -1.61 8.08 -17.40
N ARG A 88 -1.19 9.35 -17.39
CA ARG A 88 -1.70 10.35 -18.34
C ARG A 88 -1.47 9.95 -19.80
N GLY A 89 -0.43 9.17 -20.07
CA GLY A 89 -0.09 8.66 -21.40
C GLY A 89 0.97 9.50 -22.13
N VAL A 90 1.10 9.24 -23.43
CA VAL A 90 2.09 9.87 -24.32
C VAL A 90 1.43 11.02 -25.10
N PRO A 91 1.86 12.28 -24.91
CA PRO A 91 1.31 13.42 -25.65
C PRO A 91 1.79 13.42 -27.11
N GLN A 92 0.98 14.00 -28.01
CA GLN A 92 1.46 14.35 -29.35
C GLN A 92 2.50 15.47 -29.28
N ALA A 93 3.34 15.60 -30.31
CA ALA A 93 4.37 16.64 -30.35
C ALA A 93 3.75 18.04 -30.19
N GLY A 94 4.21 18.79 -29.19
CA GLY A 94 3.71 20.12 -28.87
C GLY A 94 2.37 20.16 -28.12
N GLU A 95 1.73 19.02 -27.87
CA GLU A 95 0.49 18.97 -27.08
C GLU A 95 0.77 19.27 -25.60
N ARG A 96 0.04 20.25 -25.06
CA ARG A 96 0.15 20.71 -23.67
C ARG A 96 -1.16 20.57 -22.90
N ASP A 97 -2.28 20.34 -23.58
CA ASP A 97 -3.57 20.12 -22.95
C ASP A 97 -3.69 18.66 -22.48
N PRO A 98 -3.66 18.39 -21.16
CA PRO A 98 -3.71 17.01 -20.64
C PRO A 98 -5.03 16.31 -20.98
N ARG A 99 -6.10 17.04 -21.31
CA ARG A 99 -7.41 16.49 -21.67
C ARG A 99 -7.40 15.83 -23.05
N ARG A 100 -6.42 16.15 -23.90
CA ARG A 100 -6.26 15.60 -25.25
C ARG A 100 -5.34 14.39 -25.30
N VAL A 101 -4.77 14.00 -24.15
CA VAL A 101 -3.87 12.85 -24.05
C VAL A 101 -4.67 11.60 -23.68
N THR A 102 -4.46 10.51 -24.43
CA THR A 102 -5.08 9.22 -24.13
C THR A 102 -4.32 8.53 -23.00
N ASN A 103 -5.01 8.30 -21.88
CA ASN A 103 -4.44 7.65 -20.69
C ASN A 103 -4.11 6.18 -20.98
N ARG A 104 -3.10 5.64 -20.28
CA ARG A 104 -2.59 4.27 -20.50
C ARG A 104 -2.73 3.45 -19.24
N PHE A 105 -3.46 2.36 -19.35
CA PHE A 105 -3.63 1.38 -18.27
C PHE A 105 -2.55 0.31 -18.38
N HIS A 106 -1.94 -0.03 -17.26
CA HIS A 106 -0.97 -1.10 -17.13
C HIS A 106 -1.31 -1.95 -15.91
N ALA A 107 -1.05 -3.25 -15.98
CA ALA A 107 -1.21 -4.14 -14.85
C ALA A 107 -0.17 -5.25 -14.92
N TYR A 108 0.27 -5.72 -13.75
CA TYR A 108 1.19 -6.85 -13.66
C TYR A 108 1.01 -7.62 -12.36
N ALA A 109 1.46 -8.88 -12.37
CA ALA A 109 1.56 -9.73 -11.19
C ALA A 109 2.99 -10.26 -11.06
N ILE A 110 3.57 -10.13 -9.88
CA ILE A 110 4.89 -10.66 -9.51
C ILE A 110 4.77 -11.46 -8.20
N PRO A 111 5.78 -12.28 -7.82
CA PRO A 111 5.78 -12.92 -6.52
C PRO A 111 5.49 -11.93 -5.39
N TYR A 112 4.77 -12.38 -4.36
CA TYR A 112 4.40 -11.53 -3.23
C TYR A 112 5.63 -10.82 -2.63
N VAL A 113 5.48 -9.51 -2.39
CA VAL A 113 6.54 -8.64 -1.87
C VAL A 113 6.37 -8.44 -0.38
N TRP A 114 7.48 -8.52 0.35
CA TRP A 114 7.54 -8.21 1.78
C TRP A 114 8.35 -6.93 2.00
N ILE A 115 7.77 -5.91 2.63
CA ILE A 115 8.48 -4.71 3.07
C ILE A 115 9.57 -5.07 4.09
N ALA A 116 9.25 -5.96 5.04
CA ALA A 116 10.19 -6.46 6.03
C ALA A 116 10.76 -7.82 5.60
N ASN A 117 12.09 -7.97 5.63
CA ASN A 117 12.77 -9.25 5.40
C ASN A 117 12.52 -10.27 6.53
N GLU A 118 13.02 -11.50 6.41
CA GLU A 118 12.77 -12.57 7.39
C GLU A 118 13.19 -12.21 8.82
N ASP A 119 14.40 -11.66 8.98
CA ASP A 119 14.94 -11.23 10.27
C ASP A 119 14.07 -10.11 10.88
N GLN A 120 13.78 -9.07 10.10
CA GLN A 120 12.93 -7.95 10.50
C GLN A 120 11.52 -8.42 10.91
N ARG A 121 10.92 -9.40 10.21
CA ARG A 121 9.61 -9.95 10.57
C ARG A 121 9.63 -10.75 11.88
N ALA A 122 10.76 -11.39 12.18
CA ALA A 122 10.95 -12.16 13.41
C ALA A 122 11.19 -11.24 14.61
N ARG A 123 12.13 -10.30 14.51
CA ARG A 123 12.54 -9.40 15.60
C ARG A 123 11.66 -8.15 15.77
N GLY A 124 10.86 -7.81 14.75
CA GLY A 124 10.16 -6.53 14.67
C GLY A 124 11.01 -5.42 14.04
N LEU A 125 10.37 -4.47 13.38
CA LEU A 125 11.05 -3.36 12.71
C LEU A 125 11.58 -2.34 13.70
N HIS A 126 12.71 -1.75 13.37
CA HIS A 126 13.22 -0.55 14.01
C HIS A 126 12.72 0.67 13.23
N LEU A 127 11.97 1.54 13.90
CA LEU A 127 11.36 2.72 13.33
C LEU A 127 12.06 3.97 13.86
N VAL A 128 12.18 4.99 13.01
CA VAL A 128 12.45 6.36 13.45
C VAL A 128 11.32 7.30 13.09
N VAL A 129 11.14 8.35 13.88
CA VAL A 129 10.40 9.52 13.42
C VAL A 129 11.38 10.39 12.62
N ALA A 130 11.08 10.64 11.34
CA ALA A 130 11.92 11.43 10.47
C ALA A 130 12.02 12.88 10.96
N ARG A 131 13.23 13.46 10.92
CA ARG A 131 13.53 14.83 11.38
C ARG A 131 14.01 15.73 10.24
N SER A 132 14.52 15.14 9.16
CA SER A 132 15.12 15.85 8.02
C SER A 132 14.12 16.16 6.90
N VAL A 133 12.93 15.55 6.93
CA VAL A 133 11.92 15.66 5.88
C VAL A 133 10.51 15.48 6.44
N GLU A 134 9.60 16.32 5.96
CA GLU A 134 8.16 16.22 6.21
C GLU A 134 7.48 15.47 5.07
N ARG A 135 6.32 14.88 5.35
CA ARG A 135 5.44 14.30 4.33
C ARG A 135 4.95 15.41 3.40
N ILE A 136 4.90 15.14 2.10
CA ILE A 136 4.31 16.05 1.11
C ILE A 136 2.91 16.45 1.59
N SER A 137 2.69 17.77 1.69
CA SER A 137 1.42 18.32 2.16
C SER A 137 0.26 17.88 1.27
N ALA A 138 -0.89 17.56 1.89
CA ALA A 138 -2.14 17.28 1.18
C ALA A 138 -2.61 18.43 0.27
N ARG A 139 -2.12 19.66 0.49
CA ARG A 139 -2.37 20.81 -0.39
C ARG A 139 -1.53 20.79 -1.67
N ALA A 140 -0.38 20.11 -1.64
CA ALA A 140 0.50 19.95 -2.79
C ALA A 140 0.14 18.69 -3.59
N LEU A 141 -0.11 17.59 -2.88
CA LEU A 141 -0.52 16.32 -3.46
C LEU A 141 -1.38 15.57 -2.43
N ASP A 142 -2.62 15.25 -2.81
CA ASP A 142 -3.55 14.53 -1.94
C ASP A 142 -2.99 13.12 -1.63
N PRO A 143 -2.62 12.81 -0.36
CA PRO A 143 -2.04 11.52 0.00
C PRO A 143 -3.05 10.37 -0.05
N THR A 144 -4.34 10.67 -0.15
CA THR A 144 -5.38 9.64 -0.37
C THR A 144 -5.37 9.11 -1.80
N VAL A 145 -4.75 9.85 -2.74
CA VAL A 145 -4.41 9.39 -4.09
C VAL A 145 -3.07 8.67 -4.05
N LYS A 146 -3.09 7.34 -4.15
CA LYS A 146 -1.86 6.53 -4.14
C LYS A 146 -1.01 6.83 -5.39
N ASN A 147 0.25 7.22 -5.19
CA ASN A 147 1.08 7.84 -6.23
C ASN A 147 2.58 7.52 -6.06
N PHE A 148 3.38 7.78 -7.10
CA PHE A 148 4.82 7.53 -7.14
C PHE A 148 5.70 8.73 -6.77
N HIS A 149 5.13 9.83 -6.25
CA HIS A 149 5.90 10.97 -5.75
C HIS A 149 6.51 10.65 -4.38
N TRP A 150 7.52 9.78 -4.36
CA TRP A 150 8.14 9.21 -3.15
C TRP A 150 9.38 9.97 -2.67
N GLY A 151 9.63 11.18 -3.15
CA GLY A 151 10.86 11.92 -2.83
C GLY A 151 11.06 12.16 -1.33
N ASP A 152 9.98 12.45 -0.60
CA ASP A 152 9.96 12.56 0.86
C ASP A 152 10.12 11.20 1.55
N LEU A 153 9.38 10.19 1.11
CA LEU A 153 9.43 8.83 1.65
C LEU A 153 10.82 8.20 1.52
N VAL A 154 11.48 8.38 0.36
CA VAL A 154 12.84 7.90 0.11
C VAL A 154 13.86 8.65 0.96
N ARG A 155 13.72 9.98 1.13
CA ARG A 155 14.60 10.75 2.04
C ARG A 155 14.45 10.29 3.49
N GLY A 156 13.23 10.04 3.95
CA GLY A 156 12.99 9.50 5.29
C GLY A 156 13.60 8.12 5.48
N LEU A 157 13.57 7.27 4.44
CA LEU A 157 14.20 5.96 4.46
C LEU A 157 15.74 6.05 4.58
N PHE A 158 16.38 6.97 3.84
CA PHE A 158 17.82 7.22 4.01
C PHE A 158 18.16 7.70 5.43
N GLU A 159 17.36 8.61 5.99
CA GLU A 159 17.54 9.05 7.38
C GLU A 159 17.43 7.87 8.37
N ALA A 160 16.48 6.95 8.17
CA ALA A 160 16.36 5.75 9.01
C ALA A 160 17.64 4.92 8.97
N TYR A 161 18.19 4.69 7.78
CA TYR A 161 19.43 3.91 7.62
C TYR A 161 20.63 4.58 8.27
N GLU A 162 20.77 5.91 8.14
CA GLU A 162 21.81 6.69 8.83
C GLU A 162 21.71 6.59 10.36
N ARG A 163 20.49 6.37 10.87
CA ARG A 163 20.18 6.20 12.29
C ARG A 163 20.08 4.74 12.72
N ALA A 164 20.60 3.82 11.91
CA ALA A 164 20.61 2.37 12.15
C ALA A 164 19.23 1.74 12.41
N ALA A 165 18.19 2.30 11.79
CA ALA A 165 16.83 1.77 11.80
C ALA A 165 16.45 1.16 10.45
N ASP A 166 15.34 0.42 10.41
CA ASP A 166 14.87 -0.27 9.20
C ASP A 166 14.01 0.64 8.31
N THR A 167 13.29 1.59 8.93
CA THR A 167 12.38 2.48 8.21
C THR A 167 12.03 3.73 9.03
N ALA A 168 11.28 4.65 8.42
CA ALA A 168 10.86 5.92 9.03
C ALA A 168 9.35 6.14 8.92
N VAL A 169 8.78 6.84 9.90
CA VAL A 169 7.48 7.50 9.80
C VAL A 169 7.70 9.01 9.67
N LEU A 170 6.95 9.64 8.77
CA LEU A 170 7.04 11.08 8.52
C LEU A 170 5.95 11.85 9.28
N VAL A 171 6.21 13.12 9.52
CA VAL A 171 5.25 14.08 10.09
C VAL A 171 4.76 15.07 9.03
N ASP A 172 3.62 15.68 9.27
CA ASP A 172 3.15 16.85 8.52
C ASP A 172 3.84 18.15 8.99
N ALA A 173 3.54 19.26 8.32
CA ALA A 173 4.09 20.58 8.64
C ALA A 173 3.69 21.11 10.04
N ASN A 174 2.75 20.47 10.72
CA ASN A 174 2.37 20.80 12.10
C ASN A 174 3.02 19.84 13.13
N GLY A 175 3.83 18.89 12.67
CA GLY A 175 4.49 17.89 13.52
C GLY A 175 3.61 16.68 13.89
N TYR A 176 2.44 16.50 13.29
CA TYR A 176 1.61 15.30 13.50
C TYR A 176 2.06 14.16 12.61
N LEU A 177 2.00 12.93 13.12
CA LEU A 177 2.38 11.74 12.35
C LEU A 177 1.44 11.48 11.17
N THR A 178 2.02 10.95 10.09
CA THR A 178 1.32 10.63 8.85
C THR A 178 1.47 9.15 8.48
N GLU A 179 2.44 8.82 7.64
CA GLU A 179 2.75 7.49 7.14
C GLU A 179 4.25 7.35 6.85
N GLY A 180 4.67 6.16 6.45
CA GLY A 180 6.05 5.90 6.03
C GLY A 180 6.11 5.29 4.63
N PRO A 181 7.31 4.90 4.16
CA PRO A 181 7.53 4.39 2.81
C PRO A 181 6.78 3.06 2.59
N GLY A 182 5.55 3.17 2.10
CA GLY A 182 4.70 2.03 1.74
C GLY A 182 3.81 1.47 2.84
N PHE A 183 3.61 2.15 3.98
CA PHE A 183 2.79 1.66 5.09
C PHE A 183 2.12 2.78 5.91
N ASN A 184 1.02 2.43 6.59
CA ASN A 184 0.46 3.25 7.69
C ASN A 184 1.03 2.80 9.05
N VAL A 185 0.90 3.64 10.08
CA VAL A 185 1.37 3.38 11.46
C VAL A 185 0.21 3.33 12.44
N PHE A 186 0.28 2.40 13.39
CA PHE A 186 -0.57 2.32 14.56
C PHE A 186 0.26 2.34 15.84
N ALA A 187 -0.32 2.89 16.90
CA ALA A 187 0.18 2.78 18.27
C ALA A 187 -0.92 2.22 19.18
N CYS A 188 -0.55 1.40 20.17
CA CYS A 188 -1.39 1.12 21.32
C CYS A 188 -1.06 2.13 22.41
N TYR A 189 -1.87 3.18 22.53
CA TYR A 189 -1.65 4.29 23.44
C TYR A 189 -2.79 4.35 24.46
N ARG A 190 -2.47 4.25 25.75
CA ARG A 190 -3.45 4.22 26.86
C ARG A 190 -4.56 3.17 26.67
N GLY A 191 -4.19 1.98 26.21
CA GLY A 191 -5.10 0.83 26.07
C GLY A 191 -6.02 0.87 24.85
N GLN A 192 -5.80 1.79 23.90
CA GLN A 192 -6.54 1.84 22.63
C GLN A 192 -5.58 1.97 21.45
N LEU A 193 -6.01 1.48 20.28
CA LEU A 193 -5.31 1.72 19.04
C LEU A 193 -5.51 3.16 18.57
N ILE A 194 -4.46 3.74 18.03
CA ILE A 194 -4.51 5.06 17.39
C ILE A 194 -3.73 5.04 16.07
N THR A 195 -4.30 5.64 15.03
CA THR A 195 -3.66 5.82 13.71
C THR A 195 -3.97 7.22 13.16
N PRO A 196 -3.08 7.82 12.35
CA PRO A 196 -3.33 9.09 11.67
C PRO A 196 -4.61 9.09 10.82
N ALA A 197 -5.41 10.14 10.98
CA ALA A 197 -6.58 10.43 10.13
C ALA A 197 -6.19 11.06 8.80
N ASP A 198 -5.29 12.04 8.86
CA ASP A 198 -4.94 12.91 7.74
C ASP A 198 -3.47 12.71 7.33
N GLY A 199 -3.09 13.25 6.17
CA GLY A 199 -1.69 13.24 5.70
C GLY A 199 -1.19 11.87 5.23
N ALA A 200 -2.05 10.86 5.18
CA ALA A 200 -1.69 9.48 4.87
C ALA A 200 -2.69 8.83 3.89
N LEU A 201 -2.22 7.79 3.19
CA LEU A 201 -3.09 6.95 2.38
C LEU A 201 -4.11 6.23 3.27
N HIS A 202 -5.35 6.17 2.79
CA HIS A 202 -6.38 5.31 3.40
C HIS A 202 -6.11 3.84 3.05
N GLY A 203 -5.16 3.23 3.75
CA GLY A 203 -4.71 1.85 3.53
C GLY A 203 -5.83 0.82 3.69
N ILE A 204 -5.92 -0.15 2.78
CA ILE A 204 -6.86 -1.27 2.91
C ILE A 204 -6.47 -2.19 4.08
N THR A 205 -5.17 -2.39 4.32
CA THR A 205 -4.68 -3.08 5.52
C THR A 205 -5.02 -2.31 6.79
N ARG A 206 -4.89 -0.97 6.79
CA ARG A 206 -5.32 -0.10 7.90
C ARG A 206 -6.81 -0.25 8.19
N GLN A 207 -7.64 -0.20 7.15
CA GLN A 207 -9.08 -0.44 7.26
C GLN A 207 -9.38 -1.84 7.83
N THR A 208 -8.72 -2.87 7.33
CA THR A 208 -8.88 -4.25 7.81
C THR A 208 -8.51 -4.37 9.29
N VAL A 209 -7.43 -3.74 9.73
CA VAL A 209 -7.05 -3.73 11.15
C VAL A 209 -8.09 -3.03 12.02
N LEU A 210 -8.68 -1.92 11.57
CA LEU A 210 -9.76 -1.24 12.30
C LEU A 210 -11.01 -2.14 12.44
N GLU A 211 -11.38 -2.85 11.37
CA GLU A 211 -12.50 -3.80 11.36
C GLU A 211 -12.21 -4.99 12.30
N LEU A 212 -11.01 -5.57 12.24
CA LEU A 212 -10.59 -6.67 13.11
C LEU A 212 -10.49 -6.25 14.58
N ALA A 213 -9.97 -5.05 14.87
CA ALA A 213 -9.90 -4.51 16.23
C ALA A 213 -11.30 -4.40 16.85
N ALA A 214 -12.29 -3.91 16.08
CA ALA A 214 -13.67 -3.85 16.52
C ALA A 214 -14.25 -5.25 16.82
N GLN A 215 -13.94 -6.26 16.00
CA GLN A 215 -14.38 -7.65 16.22
C GLN A 215 -13.85 -8.26 17.52
N ILE A 216 -12.63 -7.91 17.94
CA ILE A 216 -12.03 -8.39 19.19
C ILE A 216 -12.24 -7.44 20.38
N GLY A 217 -13.10 -6.42 20.24
CA GLY A 217 -13.43 -5.48 21.32
C GLY A 217 -12.31 -4.50 21.68
N VAL A 218 -11.36 -4.26 20.79
CA VAL A 218 -10.27 -3.29 20.98
C VAL A 218 -10.70 -1.95 20.41
N ALA A 219 -10.76 -0.92 21.26
CA ALA A 219 -11.07 0.43 20.85
C ALA A 219 -9.98 0.96 19.90
N ALA A 220 -10.40 1.60 18.80
CA ALA A 220 -9.50 2.21 17.84
C ALA A 220 -9.95 3.64 17.50
N ARG A 221 -9.00 4.56 17.47
CA ARG A 221 -9.20 5.96 17.14
C ARG A 221 -8.41 6.34 15.89
N VAL A 222 -9.13 6.78 14.86
CA VAL A 222 -8.54 7.47 13.70
C VAL A 222 -8.54 8.96 14.01
N GLY A 223 -7.37 9.60 14.09
CA GLY A 223 -7.29 11.01 14.45
C GLY A 223 -5.88 11.58 14.39
N ARG A 224 -5.66 12.77 14.94
CA ARG A 224 -4.32 13.32 15.10
C ARG A 224 -3.50 12.47 16.07
N VAL A 225 -2.25 12.22 15.69
CA VAL A 225 -1.28 11.45 16.46
C VAL A 225 -0.01 12.29 16.58
N GLU A 226 0.40 12.57 17.80
CA GLU A 226 1.65 13.25 18.09
C GLU A 226 2.79 12.23 18.21
N PRO A 227 4.04 12.56 17.84
CA PRO A 227 5.19 11.66 18.01
C PRO A 227 5.34 11.13 19.44
N GLU A 228 5.03 11.95 20.44
CA GLU A 228 5.05 11.58 21.87
C GLU A 228 4.12 10.38 22.18
N MET A 229 3.03 10.21 21.43
CA MET A 229 2.13 9.06 21.60
C MET A 229 2.80 7.75 21.17
N LEU A 230 3.75 7.77 20.23
CA LEU A 230 4.55 6.59 19.89
C LEU A 230 5.55 6.28 21.01
N THR A 231 6.24 7.30 21.53
CA THR A 231 7.20 7.14 22.65
C THR A 231 6.54 6.51 23.88
N GLN A 232 5.28 6.84 24.13
CA GLN A 232 4.49 6.35 25.26
C GLN A 232 3.64 5.11 24.93
N ALA A 233 3.73 4.56 23.71
CA ALA A 233 2.92 3.42 23.31
C ALA A 233 3.45 2.11 23.92
N SER A 234 2.53 1.22 24.31
CA SER A 234 2.91 -0.14 24.74
C SER A 234 3.25 -1.05 23.57
N GLU A 235 2.67 -0.78 22.39
CA GLU A 235 2.94 -1.50 21.15
C GLU A 235 2.87 -0.52 19.97
N ILE A 236 3.72 -0.71 18.96
CA ILE A 236 3.65 0.00 17.68
C ILE A 236 3.67 -1.05 16.58
N PHE A 237 2.90 -0.81 15.51
CA PHE A 237 2.98 -1.65 14.33
C PHE A 237 2.64 -0.88 13.05
N LEU A 238 3.13 -1.39 11.94
CA LEU A 238 2.92 -0.86 10.61
C LEU A 238 1.93 -1.75 9.86
N THR A 239 1.21 -1.16 8.90
CA THR A 239 0.25 -1.91 8.07
C THR A 239 0.44 -1.61 6.59
N SER A 240 0.56 -2.66 5.77
CA SER A 240 0.63 -2.55 4.30
C SER A 240 0.12 -3.82 3.61
N THR A 241 -0.33 -3.69 2.36
CA THR A 241 -0.64 -4.85 1.50
C THR A 241 0.60 -5.72 1.30
N ALA A 242 1.79 -5.13 1.21
CA ALA A 242 3.07 -5.81 1.03
C ALA A 242 3.75 -6.14 2.37
N GLY A 243 3.03 -6.79 3.29
CA GLY A 243 3.57 -7.19 4.60
C GLY A 243 2.56 -7.49 5.69
N GLY A 244 1.30 -7.09 5.50
CA GLY A 244 0.25 -7.25 6.50
C GLY A 244 0.49 -6.35 7.72
N VAL A 245 0.38 -6.94 8.92
CA VAL A 245 0.65 -6.29 10.20
C VAL A 245 2.10 -6.58 10.62
N MET A 246 2.91 -5.53 10.73
CA MET A 246 4.35 -5.61 10.97
C MET A 246 4.71 -4.95 12.31
N PRO A 247 5.12 -5.71 13.35
CA PRO A 247 5.49 -5.14 14.64
C PRO A 247 6.67 -4.18 14.54
N VAL A 248 6.69 -3.15 15.39
CA VAL A 248 7.83 -2.26 15.63
C VAL A 248 8.29 -2.47 17.06
N THR A 249 9.58 -2.75 17.23
CA THR A 249 10.18 -3.11 18.53
C THR A 249 11.17 -2.07 19.04
N LEU A 250 11.73 -1.26 18.14
CA LEU A 250 12.50 -0.06 18.52
C LEU A 250 11.90 1.19 17.87
N LEU A 251 11.82 2.28 18.63
CA LEU A 251 11.51 3.62 18.16
C LEU A 251 12.67 4.55 18.53
N ASP A 252 13.28 5.20 17.54
CA ASP A 252 14.42 6.12 17.77
C ASP A 252 15.55 5.46 18.61
N GLY A 253 15.76 4.15 18.43
CA GLY A 253 16.75 3.35 19.15
C GLY A 253 16.34 2.94 20.58
N GLN A 254 15.14 3.32 21.04
CA GLN A 254 14.60 2.93 22.33
C GLN A 254 13.60 1.76 22.19
N PRO A 255 13.54 0.81 23.14
CA PRO A 255 12.54 -0.25 23.14
C PRO A 255 11.11 0.30 23.17
N VAL A 256 10.25 -0.28 22.32
CA VAL A 256 8.80 -0.12 22.42
C VAL A 256 8.29 -1.20 23.37
N GLY A 257 7.62 -0.81 24.45
CA GLY A 257 7.21 -1.76 25.50
C GLY A 257 8.43 -2.46 26.12
N ASP A 258 8.52 -3.78 25.96
CA ASP A 258 9.65 -4.59 26.41
C ASP A 258 10.70 -4.87 25.32
N GLY A 259 10.56 -4.26 24.13
CA GLY A 259 11.43 -4.48 22.98
C GLY A 259 11.11 -5.74 22.17
N SER A 260 9.96 -6.39 22.43
CA SER A 260 9.49 -7.56 21.69
C SER A 260 8.15 -7.29 20.96
N PRO A 261 7.80 -8.06 19.91
CA PRO A 261 6.50 -7.93 19.26
C PRO A 261 5.34 -8.13 20.25
N GLY A 262 4.55 -7.07 20.44
CA GLY A 262 3.47 -7.06 21.42
C GLY A 262 2.31 -8.00 21.12
N SER A 263 1.61 -8.43 22.18
CA SER A 263 0.57 -9.45 22.09
C SER A 263 -0.64 -9.05 21.25
N LEU A 264 -1.07 -7.78 21.32
CA LEU A 264 -2.19 -7.29 20.51
C LEU A 264 -1.81 -7.24 19.04
N THR A 265 -0.61 -6.77 18.73
CA THR A 265 -0.04 -6.73 17.39
C THR A 265 0.02 -8.13 16.79
N LEU A 266 0.54 -9.12 17.54
CA LEU A 266 0.60 -10.51 17.10
C LEU A 266 -0.78 -11.10 16.88
N ARG A 267 -1.75 -10.77 17.74
CA ARG A 267 -3.15 -11.21 17.57
C ARG A 267 -3.78 -10.63 16.31
N LEU A 268 -3.59 -9.33 16.04
CA LEU A 268 -4.08 -8.67 14.83
C LEU A 268 -3.41 -9.22 13.57
N ARG A 269 -2.11 -9.53 13.64
CA ARG A 269 -1.37 -10.18 12.54
C ARG A 269 -1.96 -11.54 12.21
N GLU A 270 -2.22 -12.37 13.22
CA GLU A 270 -2.86 -13.69 13.03
C GLU A 270 -4.23 -13.55 12.37
N LEU A 271 -5.08 -12.66 12.91
CA LEU A 271 -6.42 -12.42 12.38
C LEU A 271 -6.40 -11.89 10.93
N TYR A 272 -5.45 -11.01 10.61
CA TYR A 272 -5.27 -10.49 9.25
C TYR A 272 -4.99 -11.61 8.25
N TRP A 273 -4.04 -12.51 8.57
CA TRP A 273 -3.70 -13.63 7.70
C TRP A 273 -4.76 -14.74 7.71
N GLN A 274 -5.52 -14.90 8.79
CA GLN A 274 -6.67 -15.79 8.82
C GLN A 274 -7.77 -15.27 7.87
N ALA A 275 -8.01 -13.96 7.83
CA ALA A 275 -9.00 -13.37 6.96
C ALA A 275 -8.67 -13.49 5.45
N HIS A 276 -7.41 -13.74 5.08
CA HIS A 276 -7.02 -14.10 3.71
C HIS A 276 -7.51 -15.49 3.29
N ARG A 277 -8.00 -16.30 4.23
CA ARG A 277 -8.45 -17.68 4.03
C ARG A 277 -9.94 -17.88 4.33
N ASP A 278 -10.55 -17.01 5.13
CA ASP A 278 -11.94 -17.15 5.62
C ASP A 278 -13.03 -16.83 4.59
N GLY A 279 -12.66 -16.44 3.36
CA GLY A 279 -13.60 -16.24 2.25
C GLY A 279 -14.36 -14.92 2.25
N GLN A 280 -14.64 -14.29 3.41
CA GLN A 280 -15.43 -13.05 3.51
C GLN A 280 -14.89 -11.92 2.62
N TRP A 281 -13.58 -11.76 2.56
CA TRP A 281 -12.89 -10.71 1.80
C TRP A 281 -12.11 -11.25 0.61
N VAL A 282 -12.31 -12.52 0.25
CA VAL A 282 -11.47 -13.22 -0.71
C VAL A 282 -12.22 -13.41 -2.03
N THR A 283 -11.63 -12.93 -3.12
CA THR A 283 -12.09 -13.25 -4.48
C THR A 283 -11.19 -14.33 -5.07
N PRO A 284 -11.65 -15.59 -5.19
CA PRO A 284 -10.82 -16.70 -5.64
C PRO A 284 -10.45 -16.56 -7.12
N VAL A 285 -9.23 -16.94 -7.48
CA VAL A 285 -8.77 -17.02 -8.87
C VAL A 285 -9.00 -18.43 -9.40
N ASP A 286 -9.68 -18.54 -10.53
CA ASP A 286 -9.80 -19.81 -11.25
C ASP A 286 -8.54 -20.07 -12.08
N TYR A 287 -7.69 -20.98 -11.60
CA TYR A 287 -6.45 -21.36 -12.30
C TYR A 287 -6.63 -22.40 -13.40
N ARG A 288 -7.87 -22.89 -13.64
CA ARG A 288 -8.12 -23.83 -14.72
C ARG A 288 -7.86 -23.16 -16.07
N THR A 289 -7.27 -23.90 -17.01
CA THR A 289 -7.10 -23.42 -18.38
C THR A 289 -8.48 -23.27 -19.01
N PRO A 290 -8.81 -22.15 -19.68
CA PRO A 290 -10.07 -22.05 -20.39
C PRO A 290 -10.15 -23.19 -21.41
N ARG A 291 -11.25 -23.96 -21.39
CA ARG A 291 -11.53 -24.92 -22.46
C ARG A 291 -11.50 -24.11 -23.76
N ARG A 292 -10.60 -24.47 -24.68
CA ARG A 292 -10.70 -23.99 -26.07
C ARG A 292 -12.10 -24.34 -26.54
N VAL A 293 -12.94 -23.34 -26.76
CA VAL A 293 -14.12 -23.51 -27.61
C VAL A 293 -13.53 -23.78 -28.98
N ALA A 294 -13.63 -25.03 -29.43
CA ALA A 294 -13.23 -25.38 -30.79
C ALA A 294 -14.05 -24.52 -31.78
N PRO A 295 -13.45 -24.09 -32.90
CA PRO A 295 -14.16 -23.34 -33.94
C PRO A 295 -15.34 -24.15 -34.51
#